data_AF-A0A3D0SV63-F1
#
_entry.id   AF-A0A3D0SV63-F1
#
_cell.length_a   1.000
_cell.length_b   1.000
_cell.length_c   1.000
_cell.angle_alpha   90.00
_cell.angle_beta   90.00
_cell.angle_gamma   90.00
#
_symmetry.space_group_name_H-M   'P 1'
#
loop_
_entity.id
_entity.type
_entity.pdbx_description
1 polymer ?
#
loop_
_entity_poly.entity_id
_entity_poly.type
_entity_poly.pdbx_seq_one_letter_code
_entity_poly.pdbx_strand_id
1 'polypeptide(L)'
;MNTGLKTIDNLIERFGISVGEGHDAFQQVLDLYGGDSRATTMKLPFCFYQIITNLPVSRRLSLHQFYLPHRKARLASFLIDENGQIIEQVYYQRDSKYVKACKKLQSLVQRHYLKDWATAA
;
A
#
# COMPACT_ATOMS: atom_id res chain seq x y z
N MET A 1 18.96 -5.08 -20.09
CA MET A 1 17.84 -4.17 -19.74
C MET A 1 16.75 -5.02 -19.09
N ASN A 2 16.64 -5.01 -17.76
CA ASN A 2 15.59 -5.79 -17.07
C ASN A 2 14.30 -4.96 -17.07
N THR A 3 13.30 -5.39 -17.84
CA THR A 3 11.98 -4.77 -17.89
C THR A 3 10.95 -5.66 -17.17
N GLY A 4 10.01 -5.05 -16.46
CA GLY A 4 8.86 -5.75 -15.89
C GLY A 4 9.09 -6.44 -14.53
N LEU A 5 8.60 -7.68 -14.38
CA LEU A 5 8.52 -8.43 -13.10
C LEU A 5 9.85 -8.60 -12.36
N LYS A 6 10.94 -8.89 -13.08
CA LYS A 6 12.28 -9.01 -12.47
C LYS A 6 12.68 -7.72 -11.75
N THR A 7 12.21 -6.58 -12.24
CA THR A 7 12.41 -5.30 -11.57
C THR A 7 11.64 -5.24 -10.26
N ILE A 8 10.41 -5.79 -10.17
CA ILE A 8 9.63 -5.80 -8.92
C ILE A 8 10.30 -6.67 -7.86
N ASP A 9 10.75 -7.87 -8.22
CA ASP A 9 11.48 -8.72 -7.27
C ASP A 9 12.76 -8.05 -6.76
N ASN A 10 13.54 -7.43 -7.67
CA ASN A 10 14.74 -6.67 -7.28
C ASN A 10 14.40 -5.45 -6.39
N LEU A 11 13.25 -4.80 -6.60
CA LEU A 11 12.82 -3.68 -5.74
C LEU A 11 12.43 -4.18 -4.35
N ILE A 12 11.75 -5.32 -4.25
CA ILE A 12 11.43 -5.94 -2.97
C ILE A 12 12.72 -6.32 -2.23
N GLU A 13 13.69 -6.91 -2.92
CA GLU A 13 15.00 -7.25 -2.33
C GLU A 13 15.78 -6.01 -1.87
N ARG A 14 15.72 -4.91 -2.64
CA ARG A 14 16.46 -3.69 -2.35
C ARG A 14 15.84 -2.83 -1.25
N PHE A 15 14.53 -2.65 -1.27
CA PHE A 15 13.83 -1.69 -0.40
C PHE A 15 13.06 -2.37 0.74
N GLY A 16 12.81 -3.68 0.66
CA GLY A 16 11.95 -4.37 1.60
C GLY A 16 10.52 -3.83 1.60
N ILE A 17 9.81 -4.08 2.70
CA ILE A 17 8.46 -3.58 2.96
C ILE A 17 8.51 -2.61 4.13
N SER A 18 8.14 -1.35 3.88
CA SER A 18 8.04 -0.31 4.91
C SER A 18 6.67 -0.36 5.59
N VAL A 19 6.64 -0.15 6.90
CA VAL A 19 5.40 -0.12 7.70
C VAL A 19 5.17 1.22 8.42
N GLY A 20 6.18 2.10 8.45
CA GLY A 20 6.05 3.46 8.99
C GLY A 20 5.89 4.50 7.89
N GLU A 21 5.30 5.65 8.25
CA GLU A 21 5.12 6.79 7.35
C GLU A 21 6.45 7.19 6.67
N GLY A 22 6.41 7.36 5.34
CA GLY A 22 7.61 7.65 4.56
C GLY A 22 7.45 7.31 3.07
N HIS A 23 8.51 7.56 2.30
CA HIS A 23 8.53 7.22 0.87
C HIS A 23 9.93 6.89 0.39
N ASP A 24 9.99 5.99 -0.59
CA ASP A 24 11.19 5.68 -1.38
C ASP A 24 10.82 5.58 -2.88
N ALA A 25 11.73 5.05 -3.71
CA ALA A 25 11.52 4.94 -5.16
C ALA A 25 10.48 3.86 -5.56
N PHE A 26 10.11 2.98 -4.64
CA PHE A 26 9.24 1.82 -4.84
C PHE A 26 7.92 1.94 -4.08
N GLN A 27 7.92 2.50 -2.87
CA GLN A 27 6.75 2.55 -2.00
C GLN A 27 6.57 3.90 -1.29
N GLN A 28 5.34 4.17 -0.87
CA GLN A 28 4.96 5.28 -0.01
C GLN A 28 3.97 4.78 1.04
N VAL A 29 4.18 5.14 2.29
CA VAL A 29 3.26 4.88 3.40
C VAL A 29 2.81 6.22 3.96
N LEU A 30 1.51 6.38 4.14
CA LEU A 30 0.90 7.56 4.73
C LEU A 30 -0.05 7.13 5.84
N ASP A 31 0.12 7.73 7.01
CA ASP A 31 -0.80 7.52 8.11
C ASP A 31 -1.96 8.51 8.00
N LEU A 32 -3.16 7.96 8.08
CA LEU A 32 -4.44 8.64 7.91
C LEU A 32 -5.33 8.33 9.11
N TYR A 33 -6.38 9.14 9.27
CA TYR A 33 -7.46 8.88 10.21
C TYR A 33 -8.80 8.79 9.47
N GLY A 34 -9.82 8.25 10.12
CA GLY A 34 -11.18 8.37 9.63
C GLY A 34 -11.56 9.85 9.40
N GLY A 35 -12.29 10.14 8.33
CA GLY A 35 -12.66 11.49 7.95
C GLY A 35 -11.50 12.39 7.50
N ASP A 36 -10.31 11.86 7.24
CA ASP A 36 -9.15 12.66 6.85
C ASP A 36 -9.37 13.41 5.53
N SER A 37 -9.41 14.74 5.61
CA SER A 37 -9.64 15.64 4.47
C SER A 37 -8.64 15.46 3.33
N ARG A 38 -7.41 14.98 3.60
CA ARG A 38 -6.39 14.74 2.58
C ARG A 38 -6.87 13.73 1.52
N ALA A 39 -7.74 12.78 1.89
CA ALA A 39 -8.31 11.80 0.98
C ALA A 39 -9.01 12.43 -0.24
N THR A 40 -9.58 13.64 -0.10
CA THR A 40 -10.21 14.39 -1.20
C THR A 40 -9.22 14.86 -2.27
N THR A 41 -7.95 15.07 -1.91
CA THR A 41 -6.92 15.65 -2.79
C THR A 41 -5.96 14.61 -3.37
N MET A 42 -5.82 13.46 -2.71
CA MET A 42 -4.82 12.42 -3.02
C MET A 42 -5.12 11.59 -4.30
N LYS A 43 -6.21 11.91 -5.02
CA LYS A 43 -6.66 11.16 -6.21
C LYS A 43 -6.68 9.65 -5.95
N LEU A 44 -7.26 9.24 -4.83
CA LEU A 44 -7.38 7.83 -4.45
C LEU A 44 -8.51 7.16 -5.25
N PRO A 45 -8.47 5.81 -5.39
CA PRO A 45 -9.64 5.07 -5.87
C PRO A 45 -10.87 5.40 -5.03
N PHE A 46 -12.05 5.40 -5.67
CA PHE A 46 -13.30 5.78 -4.99
C PHE A 46 -13.61 4.91 -3.77
N CYS A 47 -13.34 3.60 -3.82
CA CYS A 47 -13.52 2.72 -2.67
C CYS A 47 -12.68 3.13 -1.45
N PHE A 48 -11.41 3.52 -1.65
CA PHE A 48 -10.55 4.01 -0.58
C PHE A 48 -11.12 5.30 0.03
N TYR A 49 -11.53 6.23 -0.82
CA TYR A 49 -12.14 7.48 -0.38
C TYR A 49 -13.40 7.24 0.45
N GLN A 50 -14.28 6.34 0.00
CA GLN A 50 -15.49 5.99 0.74
C GLN A 50 -15.17 5.40 2.11
N ILE A 51 -14.18 4.52 2.20
CA ILE A 51 -13.80 3.91 3.49
C ILE A 51 -13.24 4.97 4.42
N ILE A 52 -12.24 5.74 3.99
CA ILE A 52 -11.59 6.76 4.82
C ILE A 52 -12.62 7.78 5.31
N THR A 53 -13.49 8.29 4.43
CA THR A 53 -14.46 9.34 4.77
C THR A 53 -15.55 8.87 5.73
N ASN A 54 -15.92 7.59 5.67
CA ASN A 54 -17.00 7.04 6.52
C ASN A 54 -16.48 6.40 7.81
N LEU A 55 -15.17 6.23 7.99
CA LEU A 55 -14.59 5.72 9.23
C LEU A 55 -14.64 6.78 10.35
N PRO A 56 -14.85 6.38 11.62
CA PRO A 56 -14.74 7.30 12.75
C PRO A 56 -13.36 7.96 12.84
N VAL A 57 -13.32 9.24 13.18
CA VAL A 57 -12.06 10.04 13.25
C VAL A 57 -11.03 9.51 14.25
N SER A 58 -11.46 8.71 15.22
CA SER A 58 -10.57 8.06 16.19
C SER A 58 -9.82 6.85 15.64
N ARG A 59 -10.23 6.33 14.48
CA ARG A 59 -9.63 5.13 13.88
C ARG A 59 -8.45 5.51 13.01
N ARG A 60 -7.34 4.79 13.18
CA ARG A 60 -6.11 5.00 12.40
C ARG A 60 -6.10 4.06 11.21
N LEU A 61 -5.58 4.56 10.10
CA LEU A 61 -5.38 3.83 8.86
C LEU A 61 -3.98 4.08 8.34
N SER A 62 -3.38 3.10 7.67
CA SER A 62 -2.17 3.30 6.88
C SER A 62 -2.48 3.04 5.41
N LEU A 63 -2.18 4.02 4.56
CA LEU A 63 -2.26 3.90 3.12
C LEU A 63 -0.86 3.53 2.58
N HIS A 64 -0.71 2.29 2.10
CA HIS A 64 0.54 1.79 1.54
C HIS A 64 0.45 1.65 0.03
N GLN A 65 1.22 2.45 -0.69
CA GLN A 65 1.21 2.52 -2.14
C GLN A 65 2.54 2.02 -2.71
N PHE A 66 2.47 1.25 -3.79
CA PHE A 66 3.63 0.78 -4.55
C PHE A 66 3.63 1.37 -5.94
N TYR A 67 4.81 1.66 -6.46
CA TYR A 67 5.02 2.34 -7.75
C TYR A 67 6.00 1.57 -8.63
N LEU A 68 5.81 1.72 -9.95
CA LEU A 68 6.81 1.29 -10.92
C LEU A 68 7.89 2.38 -11.08
N PRO A 69 9.19 2.06 -10.90
CA PRO A 69 10.26 3.04 -10.74
C PRO A 69 10.45 3.95 -11.96
N HIS A 70 10.13 3.48 -13.17
CA HIS A 70 10.36 4.24 -14.40
C HIS A 70 9.21 5.14 -14.84
N ARG A 71 7.98 4.86 -14.39
CA ARG A 71 6.79 5.60 -14.84
C ARG A 71 6.09 6.33 -13.71
N LYS A 72 6.54 6.16 -12.45
CA LYS A 72 5.83 6.54 -11.23
C LYS A 72 4.35 6.13 -11.26
N ALA A 73 4.04 5.10 -12.03
CA ALA A 73 2.70 4.57 -12.17
C ALA A 73 2.43 3.70 -10.95
N ARG A 74 1.27 3.89 -10.32
CA ARG A 74 0.84 3.03 -9.21
C ARG A 74 0.75 1.59 -9.70
N LEU A 75 1.30 0.68 -8.90
CA LEU A 75 1.27 -0.76 -9.11
C LEU A 75 0.13 -1.37 -8.29
N ALA A 76 0.15 -1.09 -6.98
CA ALA A 76 -0.86 -1.50 -6.02
C ALA A 76 -1.02 -0.43 -4.94
N SER A 77 -2.21 -0.31 -4.37
CA SER A 77 -2.45 0.41 -3.12
C SER A 77 -3.16 -0.53 -2.15
N PHE A 78 -2.81 -0.44 -0.88
CA PHE A 78 -3.43 -1.16 0.24
C PHE A 78 -3.86 -0.14 1.29
N LEU A 79 -5.06 -0.34 1.83
CA LEU A 79 -5.54 0.37 3.01
C LEU A 79 -5.51 -0.61 4.17
N ILE A 80 -4.74 -0.28 5.20
CA ILE A 80 -4.50 -1.12 6.36
C ILE A 80 -5.15 -0.47 7.58
N ASP A 81 -5.83 -1.26 8.40
CA ASP A 81 -6.40 -0.81 9.66
C ASP A 81 -5.38 -0.79 10.82
N GLU A 82 -5.80 -0.28 11.96
CA GLU A 82 -5.03 -0.25 13.20
C GLU A 82 -4.76 -1.63 13.83
N ASN A 83 -5.20 -2.74 13.23
CA ASN A 83 -4.83 -4.10 13.64
C ASN A 83 -3.83 -4.72 12.65
N GLY A 84 -3.34 -3.94 11.68
CA GLY A 84 -2.46 -4.42 10.62
C GLY A 84 -3.17 -5.27 9.56
N GLN A 85 -4.50 -5.23 9.48
CA GLN A 85 -5.28 -5.95 8.47
C GLN A 85 -5.50 -5.11 7.23
N ILE A 86 -5.27 -5.69 6.04
CA ILE A 86 -5.65 -5.05 4.78
C ILE A 86 -7.17 -5.09 4.66
N ILE A 87 -7.82 -3.93 4.75
CA ILE A 87 -9.28 -3.79 4.65
C ILE A 87 -9.76 -3.45 3.24
N GLU A 88 -8.86 -2.94 2.39
CA GLU A 88 -9.15 -2.67 0.98
C GLU A 88 -7.85 -2.66 0.14
N GLN A 89 -7.95 -3.05 -1.13
CA GLN A 89 -6.81 -3.10 -2.05
C GLN A 89 -7.20 -2.79 -3.50
N VAL A 90 -6.30 -2.13 -4.23
CA VAL A 90 -6.47 -1.86 -5.67
C VAL A 90 -5.20 -2.21 -6.42
N TYR A 91 -5.34 -3.00 -7.49
CA TYR A 91 -4.28 -3.29 -8.45
C TYR A 91 -4.53 -2.52 -9.74
N TYR A 92 -3.54 -1.73 -10.17
CA TYR A 92 -3.70 -0.84 -11.32
C TYR A 92 -3.30 -1.49 -12.65
N GLN A 93 -2.59 -2.61 -12.59
CA GLN A 93 -2.18 -3.38 -13.77
C GLN A 93 -3.13 -4.55 -13.99
N ARG A 94 -3.64 -4.70 -15.23
CA ARG A 94 -4.58 -5.77 -15.61
C ARG A 94 -3.89 -7.04 -16.11
N ASP A 95 -2.62 -6.94 -16.49
CA ASP A 95 -1.85 -8.08 -16.97
C ASP A 95 -1.62 -9.10 -15.85
N SER A 96 -1.87 -10.38 -16.15
CA SER A 96 -1.86 -11.48 -15.18
C SER A 96 -0.53 -11.64 -14.43
N LYS A 97 0.59 -11.27 -15.06
CA LYS A 97 1.92 -11.31 -14.46
C LYS A 97 2.02 -10.27 -13.34
N TYR A 98 1.57 -9.05 -13.60
CA TYR A 98 1.57 -7.99 -12.58
C TYR A 98 0.58 -8.29 -11.46
N VAL A 99 -0.59 -8.86 -11.76
CA VAL A 99 -1.54 -9.30 -10.73
C VAL A 99 -0.90 -10.33 -9.79
N LYS A 100 -0.10 -11.28 -10.30
CA LYS A 100 0.66 -12.21 -9.46
C LYS A 100 1.69 -11.50 -8.57
N ALA A 101 2.41 -10.52 -9.11
CA ALA A 101 3.33 -9.68 -8.32
C ALA A 101 2.59 -8.90 -7.22
N CYS A 102 1.45 -8.30 -7.53
CA CYS A 102 0.64 -7.57 -6.54
C CYS A 102 0.13 -8.50 -5.43
N LYS A 103 -0.28 -9.74 -5.77
CA LYS A 103 -0.65 -10.75 -4.75
C LYS A 103 0.54 -11.12 -3.85
N LYS A 104 1.75 -11.23 -4.40
CA LYS A 104 2.97 -11.43 -3.60
C LYS A 104 3.21 -10.24 -2.66
N LEU A 105 3.06 -9.01 -3.16
CA LEU A 105 3.16 -7.80 -2.34
C LEU A 105 2.11 -7.77 -1.23
N GLN A 106 0.85 -8.10 -1.54
CA GLN A 106 -0.23 -8.19 -0.55
C GLN A 106 0.15 -9.14 0.60
N SER A 107 0.66 -10.34 0.30
CA SER A 107 1.09 -11.29 1.33
C SER A 107 2.26 -10.77 2.18
N LEU A 108 3.20 -10.04 1.55
CA LEU A 108 4.32 -9.44 2.27
C LEU A 108 3.87 -8.29 3.18
N VAL A 109 3.08 -7.36 2.65
CA VAL A 109 2.47 -6.24 3.41
C VAL A 109 1.70 -6.79 4.61
N GLN A 110 0.77 -7.72 4.38
CA GLN A 110 -0.04 -8.31 5.45
C GLN A 110 0.84 -8.92 6.56
N ARG A 111 1.91 -9.63 6.21
CA ARG A 111 2.84 -10.22 7.18
C ARG A 111 3.59 -9.16 7.98
N HIS A 112 4.06 -8.11 7.32
CA HIS A 112 4.84 -7.05 7.97
C HIS A 112 3.98 -6.22 8.94
N TYR A 113 2.78 -5.80 8.53
CA TYR A 113 1.88 -5.05 9.40
C TYR A 113 1.39 -5.87 10.60
N LEU A 114 1.07 -7.15 10.43
CA LEU A 114 0.72 -8.02 11.57
C LEU A 114 1.88 -8.21 12.56
N LYS A 115 3.12 -8.30 12.06
CA LYS A 115 4.29 -8.48 12.91
C LYS A 115 4.62 -7.22 13.70
N ASP A 116 4.60 -6.06 13.05
CA ASP A 116 4.91 -4.77 13.67
C ASP A 116 3.94 -4.49 14.84
N TRP A 117 2.66 -4.76 14.64
CA TRP A 117 1.66 -4.60 15.70
C TRP A 117 1.75 -5.65 16.81
N ALA A 118 2.13 -6.89 16.50
CA ALA A 118 2.38 -7.92 17.51
C ALA A 118 3.62 -7.62 18.38
N THR A 119 4.47 -6.67 17.96
CA THR A 119 5.64 -6.22 18.74
C THR A 119 5.43 -4.87 19.43
N ALA A 120 4.34 -4.16 19.12
CA ALA A 120 3.94 -2.91 19.76
C ALA A 120 2.97 -3.11 20.95
N ALA A 121 2.55 -4.34 21.24
CA ALA A 121 1.73 -4.74 22.38
C ALA A 121 2.58 -5.44 23.45
#